data_AF-A0A9W5F6F7-F1
#
_entry.id   AF-A0A9W5F6F7-F1
#
_cell.length_a   1.000
_cell.length_b   1.000
_cell.length_c   1.000
_cell.angle_alpha   90.00
_cell.angle_beta   90.00
_cell.angle_gamma   90.00
#
_symmetry.space_group_name_H-M   'P 1'
#
loop_
_entity.id
_entity.type
_entity.pdbx_description
1 polymer ?
#
loop_
_entity_poly.entity_id
_entity_poly.type
_entity_poly.pdbx_seq_one_letter_code
_entity_poly.pdbx_strand_id
1 'polypeptide(L)' 'MDGPDRLPPPNPEKAATMRRFDALPVDARRAISGAAFQFHPQAAEKMLSRGMSGKRVGEKLKASDHGNYVRTEPSR' A
#
# COMPACT_ATOMS: atom_id res chain seq x y z
N MET A 1 -32.61 25.15 3.90
CA MET A 1 -31.56 25.20 2.86
C MET A 1 -30.28 24.74 3.52
N ASP A 2 -30.15 23.42 3.65
CA ASP A 2 -28.94 22.75 4.10
C ASP A 2 -27.79 23.20 3.21
N GLY A 3 -26.75 23.77 3.82
CA GLY A 3 -25.59 24.29 3.11
C GLY A 3 -24.97 23.21 2.23
N PRO A 4 -24.32 23.58 1.11
CA PRO A 4 -23.78 22.60 0.18
C PRO A 4 -22.88 21.65 0.95
N ASP A 5 -23.10 20.37 0.71
CA ASP A 5 -22.39 19.18 1.15
C ASP A 5 -20.87 19.31 0.89
N ARG A 6 -20.22 20.25 1.60
CA ARG A 6 -18.81 20.53 1.48
C ARG A 6 -18.11 19.37 2.16
N LEU A 7 -17.76 18.39 1.34
CA LEU A 7 -16.84 17.33 1.71
C LEU A 7 -15.70 17.96 2.52
N PRO A 8 -15.35 17.39 3.69
CA PRO A 8 -14.25 17.91 4.48
C PRO A 8 -13.01 18.03 3.59
N PRO A 9 -12.18 19.08 3.78
CA PRO A 9 -10.98 19.26 2.97
C PRO A 9 -10.18 17.95 2.95
N PRO A 10 -9.64 17.54 1.78
CA PRO A 10 -8.96 16.27 1.66
C PRO A 10 -7.87 16.20 2.71
N ASN A 11 -7.94 15.18 3.58
CA ASN A 11 -6.96 15.02 4.65
C ASN A 11 -5.56 15.04 4.01
N PRO A 12 -4.68 15.99 4.39
CA PRO A 12 -3.37 16.17 3.76
C PRO A 12 -2.51 14.91 3.86
N GLU A 13 -2.69 14.09 4.90
CA GLU A 13 -2.00 12.82 5.07
C GLU A 13 -2.46 11.79 4.03
N LYS A 14 -3.75 11.75 3.71
CA LYS A 14 -4.27 10.88 2.64
C LYS A 14 -3.76 11.31 1.28
N ALA A 15 -3.72 12.61 1.01
CA ALA A 15 -3.16 13.16 -0.22
C ALA A 15 -1.65 12.83 -0.37
N ALA A 16 -0.88 12.94 0.71
CA ALA A 16 0.54 12.55 0.72
C ALA A 16 0.72 11.04 0.48
N THR A 17 -0.11 10.21 1.09
CA THR A 17 -0.09 8.75 0.89
C THR A 17 -0.44 8.36 -0.53
N MET A 18 -1.45 8.99 -1.15
CA MET A 18 -1.78 8.75 -2.57
C MET A 18 -0.63 9.16 -3.49
N ARG A 19 0.00 10.33 -3.27
CA ARG A 19 1.17 10.74 -4.05
C ARG A 19 2.33 9.75 -3.93
N ARG A 20 2.59 9.22 -2.73
CA ARG A 20 3.60 8.19 -2.52
C ARG A 20 3.25 6.90 -3.27
N PHE A 21 1.98 6.50 -3.24
CA PHE A 21 1.51 5.33 -3.98
C PHE A 21 1.69 5.53 -5.49
N ASP A 22 1.30 6.68 -6.05
CA ASP A 22 1.42 6.98 -7.48
C ASP A 22 2.87 7.02 -7.97
N ALA A 23 3.80 7.42 -7.10
CA ALA A 23 5.23 7.40 -7.38
C ALA A 23 5.84 5.98 -7.43
N LEU A 24 5.12 4.95 -6.97
CA LEU A 24 5.62 3.57 -6.99
C LEU A 24 5.60 2.98 -8.41
N PRO A 25 6.56 2.09 -8.73
CA PRO A 25 6.51 1.27 -9.94
C PRO A 25 5.21 0.49 -10.05
N VAL A 26 4.78 0.22 -11.29
CA VAL A 26 3.51 -0.45 -11.59
C VAL A 26 3.36 -1.79 -10.86
N ASP A 27 4.43 -2.57 -10.74
CA ASP A 27 4.42 -3.87 -10.06
C ASP A 27 4.17 -3.74 -8.55
N ALA A 28 4.77 -2.74 -7.90
CA ALA A 28 4.58 -2.48 -6.48
C ALA A 28 3.17 -1.95 -6.20
N ARG A 29 2.63 -1.07 -7.07
CA ARG A 29 1.23 -0.61 -6.98
C ARG A 29 0.25 -1.77 -7.10
N ARG A 30 0.43 -2.64 -8.10
CA ARG A 30 -0.41 -3.84 -8.28
C ARG A 30 -0.35 -4.77 -7.07
N ALA A 31 0.83 -4.96 -6.48
CA ALA A 31 0.99 -5.78 -5.29
C ALA A 31 0.23 -5.19 -4.08
N ILE A 32 0.31 -3.87 -3.86
CA ILE A 32 -0.41 -3.19 -2.77
C ILE A 32 -1.93 -3.21 -3.01
N SER A 33 -2.39 -2.93 -4.23
CA SER A 33 -3.82 -2.94 -4.57
C SER A 33 -4.44 -4.33 -4.51
N GLY A 34 -3.66 -5.38 -4.78
CA GLY A 34 -4.12 -6.78 -4.74
C GLY A 34 -3.87 -7.50 -3.42
N ALA A 35 -3.28 -6.83 -2.42
CA ALA A 35 -3.01 -7.42 -1.12
C ALA A 35 -4.30 -7.56 -0.29
N ALA A 36 -4.40 -8.65 0.49
CA ALA A 36 -5.48 -8.84 1.45
C ALA A 36 -5.39 -7.85 2.63
N PHE A 37 -4.19 -7.39 2.98
CA PHE A 37 -3.95 -6.40 4.04
C PHE A 37 -3.62 -5.00 3.48
N GLN A 38 -3.95 -3.96 4.26
CA GLN A 38 -3.57 -2.59 3.91
C GLN A 38 -2.05 -2.41 4.07
N PHE A 39 -1.34 -2.35 2.95
CA PHE A 39 0.07 -1.96 2.93
C PHE A 39 0.22 -0.45 2.82
N HIS A 40 1.03 0.13 3.71
CA HIS A 40 1.39 1.54 3.61
C HIS A 40 2.43 1.74 2.47
N PRO A 41 2.21 2.68 1.52
CA PRO A 41 3.12 2.90 0.37
C PRO A 41 4.57 3.20 0.76
N GLN A 42 4.77 3.78 1.95
CA GLN A 42 6.08 4.08 2.51
C GLN A 42 6.96 2.82 2.68
N ALA A 43 6.35 1.64 2.88
CA ALA A 43 7.10 0.38 2.96
C ALA A 43 7.75 0.03 1.62
N ALA A 44 7.01 0.17 0.52
CA ALA A 44 7.51 -0.02 -0.83
C ALA A 44 8.57 1.05 -1.18
N GLU A 45 8.32 2.30 -0.83
CA GLU A 45 9.26 3.41 -1.03
C GLU A 45 10.61 3.13 -0.35
N LYS A 46 10.62 2.72 0.92
CA LYS A 46 11.86 2.36 1.64
C LYS A 46 12.61 1.21 0.96
N MET A 47 11.92 0.25 0.36
CA MET A 47 12.56 -0.86 -0.36
C MET A 47 13.19 -0.38 -1.67
N LEU A 48 12.51 0.50 -2.41
CA LEU A 48 13.03 1.12 -3.62
C LEU A 48 14.25 2.00 -3.33
N SER A 49 14.21 2.81 -2.25
CA SER A 49 15.35 3.63 -1.82
C SER A 49 16.58 2.80 -1.43
N ARG A 50 16.41 1.52 -1.10
CA ARG A 50 17.50 0.57 -0.86
C ARG A 50 18.05 -0.06 -2.14
N GLY A 51 17.60 0.38 -3.31
CA GLY A 51 18.04 -0.13 -4.61
C GLY A 51 17.32 -1.40 -5.08
N MET A 52 16.20 -1.80 -4.45
CA MET A 52 15.40 -2.90 -5.00
C MET A 52 14.62 -2.44 -6.23
N SER A 53 14.50 -3.34 -7.22
CA SER A 53 13.65 -3.12 -8.38
C SER A 53 12.16 -3.23 -8.00
N GLY A 54 11.30 -2.51 -8.71
CA GLY A 54 9.85 -2.54 -8.52
C GLY A 54 9.25 -3.96 -8.54
N LYS A 55 9.77 -4.83 -9.42
CA LYS A 55 9.41 -6.25 -9.49
C LYS A 55 9.69 -6.97 -8.17
N ARG A 56 10.91 -6.85 -7.65
CA ARG A 56 11.33 -7.51 -6.40
C ARG A 56 10.58 -6.97 -5.19
N VAL A 57 10.27 -5.67 -5.19
CA VAL A 57 9.40 -5.06 -4.17
C VAL A 57 7.99 -5.67 -4.22
N GLY A 58 7.39 -5.78 -5.40
CA GLY A 58 6.07 -6.40 -5.57
C GLY A 58 6.03 -7.86 -5.11
N GLU A 59 7.05 -8.66 -5.46
CA GLU A 59 7.18 -10.05 -5.00
C GLU A 59 7.27 -10.14 -3.46
N LYS A 60 8.05 -9.26 -2.84
CA LYS A 60 8.22 -9.24 -1.39
C LYS A 60 6.95 -8.82 -0.65
N LEU A 61 6.21 -7.85 -1.19
CA LEU A 61 4.92 -7.42 -0.64
C LEU A 61 3.89 -8.55 -0.72
N LYS A 62 3.79 -9.24 -1.85
CA LYS A 62 2.94 -10.43 -1.99
C LYS A 62 3.33 -11.54 -1.01
N ALA A 63 4.62 -11.81 -0.86
CA ALA A 63 5.09 -12.82 0.10
C ALA A 63 4.74 -12.45 1.55
N SER A 64 4.82 -11.17 1.91
CA SER A 64 4.39 -10.68 3.24
C SER A 64 2.87 -10.77 3.44
N ASP A 65 2.08 -10.53 2.39
CA ASP A 65 0.63 -10.70 2.41
C ASP A 65 0.25 -12.17 2.69
N HIS A 66 0.85 -13.11 1.96
CA HIS A 66 0.66 -14.54 2.16
C HIS A 66 1.17 -15.04 3.52
N GLY A 67 2.31 -14.55 4.00
CA GLY A 67 2.90 -14.96 5.27
C GLY A 67 2.05 -14.59 6.50
N ASN A 68 1.26 -13.51 6.42
CA ASN A 68 0.32 -13.15 7.48
C ASN A 68 -0.95 -14.00 7.45
N TYR A 69 -1.41 -14.44 6.27
CA TYR A 69 -2.57 -15.33 6.15
C TYR A 69 -2.31 -16.70 6.79
N VAL A 70 -1.10 -17.26 6.61
CA VAL A 70 -0.70 -18.54 7.22
C VAL A 70 -0.54 -18.43 8.74
N ARG A 71 -0.14 -17.26 9.26
CA ARG A 71 0.02 -17.06 10.72
C ARG A 71 -1.32 -16.88 11.46
N THR A 72 -2.41 -16.67 10.74
CA THR A 72 -3.76 -16.54 11.32
C THR A 72 -4.60 -17.82 11.28
N GLU A 73 -4.09 -18.94 10.76
CA GLU A 73 -4.74 -20.23 11.01
C GLU A 73 -4.38 -20.69 12.43
N PRO A 74 -5.34 -20.73 13.38
CA PRO A 74 -5.08 -21.41 14.64
C PRO A 74 -4.93 -22.89 14.29
N SER A 75 -3.75 -23.46 14.55
CA SER A 75 -3.57 -24.91 14.59
C SER A 75 -4.67 -25.49 15.47
N ARG A 76 -5.57 -26.27 14.85
CA ARG A 76 -6.68 -26.95 15.52
C ARG A 76 -6.21 -28.27 16.12
#